data_AF-A0A917NRV2-F1
#
_entry.id   AF-A0A917NRV2-F1
#
_cell.length_a   1.000
_cell.length_b   1.000
_cell.length_c   1.000
_cell.angle_alpha   90.00
_cell.angle_beta   90.00
_cell.angle_gamma   90.00
#
_symmetry.space_group_name_H-M   'P 1'
#
loop_
_entity.id
_entity.type
_entity.pdbx_description
1 polymer ?
#
loop_
_entity_poly.entity_id
_entity_poly.type
_entity_poly.pdbx_seq_one_letter_code
_entity_poly.pdbx_strand_id
1 'polypeptide(L)'
;MARTPNSPERDALRREVEGNVLAEVERAGLDGISVRGLARRFAGRGTSEKTVTRWIDVVLKSGRAGQHLALKARAAADTRAALPDPAASLADDVRAALPVLVSPSDIACHGGVIDAIGYIRHCIHVALRVIEHAQAPGGGVRMAKTMLAASEHLRRCLETSARISETMRNIGELEAFHKRIIEEIAKESPPTAERIMARLSILAQEHGA
;
A
#
# COMPACT_ATOMS: atom_id res chain seq x y z
N MET A 1 -2.92 -3.48 69.85
CA MET A 1 -3.64 -4.57 69.15
C MET A 1 -2.66 -5.31 68.26
N ALA A 2 -2.31 -6.54 68.63
CA ALA A 2 -1.31 -7.34 67.92
C ALA A 2 -1.81 -7.71 66.52
N ARG A 3 -0.98 -7.47 65.48
CA ARG A 3 -1.24 -7.97 64.12
C ARG A 3 -1.10 -9.49 64.17
N THR A 4 -2.19 -10.22 63.97
CA THR A 4 -2.14 -11.66 63.72
C THR A 4 -1.21 -11.89 62.53
N PRO A 5 -0.15 -12.73 62.65
CA PRO A 5 0.73 -13.02 61.53
C PRO A 5 -0.11 -13.60 60.39
N ASN A 6 0.16 -13.14 59.15
CA ASN A 6 -0.51 -13.67 57.97
C ASN A 6 -0.16 -15.16 57.85
N SER A 7 -1.17 -16.02 57.85
CA SER A 7 -0.95 -17.41 57.44
C SER A 7 -0.53 -17.42 55.96
N PRO A 8 0.33 -18.37 55.54
CA PRO A 8 0.72 -18.51 54.14
C PRO A 8 -0.50 -18.68 53.21
N GLU A 9 -1.57 -19.30 53.71
CA GLU A 9 -2.86 -19.45 53.02
C GLU A 9 -3.54 -18.10 52.74
N ARG A 10 -3.45 -17.16 53.68
CA ARG A 10 -4.03 -15.82 53.53
C ARG A 10 -3.27 -14.99 52.49
N ASP A 11 -1.95 -15.11 52.45
CA ASP A 11 -1.13 -14.43 51.44
C ASP A 11 -1.34 -15.04 50.04
N ALA A 12 -1.53 -16.36 49.94
CA ALA A 12 -1.92 -17.03 48.70
C ALA A 12 -3.29 -16.53 48.20
N LEU A 13 -4.29 -16.50 49.08
CA LEU A 13 -5.62 -15.98 48.74
C LEU A 13 -5.57 -14.51 48.31
N ARG A 14 -4.74 -13.70 48.98
CA ARG A 14 -4.55 -12.30 48.59
C ARG A 14 -3.98 -12.19 47.17
N ARG A 15 -2.94 -12.95 46.83
CA ARG A 15 -2.37 -12.94 45.46
C ARG A 15 -3.40 -13.39 44.41
N GLU A 16 -4.22 -14.38 44.75
CA GLU A 16 -5.30 -14.85 43.89
C GLU A 16 -6.35 -13.73 43.64
N VAL A 17 -6.74 -13.01 44.69
CA VAL A 17 -7.64 -11.84 44.60
C VAL A 17 -7.00 -10.74 43.74
N GLU A 18 -5.72 -10.41 43.97
CA GLU A 18 -5.00 -9.39 43.18
C GLU A 18 -4.97 -9.76 41.69
N GLY A 19 -4.70 -11.03 41.34
CA GLY A 19 -4.71 -11.50 39.96
C GLY A 19 -6.09 -11.44 39.29
N ASN A 20 -7.15 -11.82 40.01
CA ASN A 20 -8.52 -11.75 39.49
C ASN A 20 -9.01 -10.30 39.31
N VAL A 21 -8.60 -9.38 40.19
CA VAL A 21 -8.90 -7.95 40.02
C VAL A 21 -8.27 -7.43 38.74
N LEU A 22 -6.99 -7.75 38.48
CA LEU A 22 -6.32 -7.31 37.24
C LEU A 22 -6.99 -7.88 35.98
N ALA A 23 -7.40 -9.14 36.01
CA ALA A 23 -8.14 -9.76 34.90
C ALA A 23 -9.51 -9.11 34.66
N GLU A 24 -10.23 -8.76 35.73
CA GLU A 24 -11.54 -8.10 35.61
C GLU A 24 -11.40 -6.64 35.13
N VAL A 25 -10.36 -5.92 35.59
CA VAL A 25 -9.99 -4.59 35.09
C VAL A 25 -9.73 -4.63 33.59
N GLU A 26 -9.06 -5.67 33.11
CA GLU A 26 -8.80 -5.84 31.68
C GLU A 26 -10.08 -6.08 30.88
N ARG A 27 -10.99 -6.89 31.40
CA ARG A 27 -12.24 -7.26 30.71
C ARG A 27 -13.26 -6.13 30.66
N ALA A 28 -13.44 -5.40 31.76
CA ALA A 28 -14.55 -4.45 31.94
C ALA A 28 -14.09 -2.98 32.02
N GLY A 29 -12.79 -2.71 32.08
CA GLY A 29 -12.26 -1.37 32.35
C GLY A 29 -12.38 -0.98 33.83
N LEU A 30 -11.70 0.09 34.24
CA LEU A 30 -11.66 0.54 35.65
C LEU A 30 -13.04 0.91 36.20
N ASP A 31 -13.90 1.52 35.37
CA ASP A 31 -15.23 2.00 35.77
C ASP A 31 -16.30 0.89 35.75
N GLY A 32 -16.03 -0.24 35.08
CA GLY A 32 -16.96 -1.38 34.96
C GLY A 32 -16.87 -2.40 36.09
N ILE A 33 -15.97 -2.20 37.07
CA ILE A 33 -15.67 -3.20 38.10
C ILE A 33 -16.68 -3.14 39.24
N SER A 34 -17.41 -4.24 39.42
CA SER A 34 -18.22 -4.46 40.61
C SER A 34 -17.37 -5.00 41.76
N VAL A 35 -16.87 -4.10 42.62
CA VAL A 35 -16.08 -4.46 43.82
C VAL A 35 -16.84 -5.45 44.72
N ARG A 36 -18.15 -5.23 44.90
CA ARG A 36 -19.01 -6.13 45.69
C ARG A 36 -19.19 -7.48 45.01
N GLY A 37 -19.31 -7.51 43.68
CA GLY A 37 -19.41 -8.75 42.91
C GLY A 37 -18.14 -9.60 43.03
N LEU A 38 -16.97 -8.98 42.89
CA LEU A 38 -15.68 -9.63 43.09
C LEU A 38 -15.47 -10.11 44.54
N ALA A 39 -15.78 -9.28 45.53
CA ALA A 39 -15.60 -9.63 46.94
C ALA A 39 -16.43 -10.86 47.35
N ARG A 40 -17.66 -10.98 46.84
CA ARG A 40 -18.52 -12.15 47.08
C ARG A 40 -17.94 -13.46 46.55
N ARG A 41 -17.20 -13.43 45.44
CA ARG A 41 -16.58 -14.65 44.85
C ARG A 41 -15.51 -15.27 45.74
N PHE A 42 -14.91 -14.47 46.63
CA PHE A 42 -13.87 -14.89 47.56
C PHE A 42 -14.34 -14.91 49.02
N ALA A 43 -15.58 -14.50 49.29
CA ALA A 43 -16.18 -14.56 50.61
C ALA A 43 -16.33 -16.02 51.06
N GLY A 44 -16.01 -16.30 52.33
CA GLY A 44 -16.14 -17.65 52.91
C GLY A 44 -14.89 -18.53 52.79
N ARG A 45 -13.86 -18.11 52.04
CA ARG A 45 -12.57 -18.85 51.91
C ARG A 45 -11.59 -18.54 53.06
N GLY A 46 -12.08 -18.46 54.30
CA GLY A 46 -11.26 -18.17 55.48
C GLY A 46 -10.95 -16.69 55.71
N THR A 47 -11.60 -15.76 55.00
CA THR A 47 -11.46 -14.32 55.20
C THR A 47 -12.82 -13.62 55.02
N SER A 48 -13.07 -12.55 55.79
CA SER A 48 -14.33 -11.81 55.71
C SER A 48 -14.43 -10.97 54.44
N GLU A 49 -15.66 -10.80 53.93
CA GLU A 49 -15.93 -9.98 52.73
C GLU A 49 -15.33 -8.56 52.86
N LYS A 50 -15.43 -7.95 54.04
CA LYS A 50 -14.85 -6.62 54.34
C LYS A 50 -13.33 -6.59 54.13
N THR A 51 -12.64 -7.68 54.43
CA THR A 51 -11.18 -7.79 54.25
C THR A 51 -10.82 -7.96 52.77
N VAL A 52 -11.59 -8.76 52.02
CA VAL A 52 -11.42 -8.93 50.57
C VAL A 52 -11.68 -7.60 49.85
N THR A 53 -12.77 -6.90 50.18
CA THR A 53 -13.07 -5.56 49.65
C THR A 53 -11.93 -4.59 49.89
N ARG A 54 -11.33 -4.61 51.08
CA ARG A 54 -10.16 -3.77 51.39
C ARG A 54 -8.95 -4.11 50.52
N TRP A 55 -8.71 -5.38 50.21
CA TRP A 55 -7.62 -5.78 49.31
C TRP A 55 -7.87 -5.29 47.89
N ILE A 56 -9.09 -5.45 47.38
CA ILE A 56 -9.50 -4.95 46.06
C ILE A 56 -9.30 -3.43 45.99
N ASP A 57 -9.76 -2.69 47.00
CA ASP A 57 -9.58 -1.23 47.08
C ASP A 57 -8.11 -0.81 47.06
N VAL A 58 -7.24 -1.54 47.75
CA VAL A 58 -5.80 -1.26 47.77
C VAL A 58 -5.22 -1.43 46.37
N VAL A 59 -5.60 -2.48 45.63
CA VAL A 59 -5.13 -2.69 44.25
C VAL A 59 -5.59 -1.55 43.34
N LEU A 60 -6.87 -1.18 43.40
CA LEU A 60 -7.44 -0.13 42.56
C LEU A 60 -6.85 1.25 42.87
N LYS A 61 -6.71 1.61 44.16
CA LYS A 61 -6.18 2.92 44.59
C LYS A 61 -4.66 3.03 44.47
N SER A 62 -3.92 1.93 44.48
CA SER A 62 -2.46 1.94 44.37
C SER A 62 -1.94 2.29 42.97
N GLY A 63 -2.82 2.42 41.98
CA GLY A 63 -2.43 2.66 40.59
C GLY A 63 -1.85 1.42 39.88
N ARG A 64 -1.67 0.28 40.58
CA ARG A 64 -1.18 -0.97 39.97
C ARG A 64 -2.09 -1.48 38.85
N ALA A 65 -3.40 -1.30 38.98
CA ALA A 65 -4.36 -1.64 37.94
C ALA A 65 -4.17 -0.77 36.67
N GLY A 66 -3.96 0.54 36.84
CA GLY A 66 -3.67 1.45 35.73
C GLY A 66 -2.32 1.17 35.06
N GLN A 67 -1.28 0.88 35.85
CA GLN A 67 0.03 0.48 35.34
C GLN A 67 -0.03 -0.84 34.54
N HIS A 68 -0.83 -1.80 35.00
CA HIS A 68 -1.03 -3.06 34.29
C HIS A 68 -1.67 -2.85 32.90
N LEU A 69 -2.71 -2.02 32.82
CA LEU A 69 -3.33 -1.64 31.54
C LEU A 69 -2.35 -0.86 30.65
N ALA A 70 -1.57 0.07 31.20
CA ALA A 70 -0.59 0.84 30.45
C ALA A 70 0.53 -0.03 29.87
N LEU A 71 1.05 -0.99 30.66
CA LEU A 71 2.05 -1.95 30.18
C LEU A 71 1.50 -2.85 29.07
N LYS A 72 0.23 -3.28 29.19
CA LYS A 72 -0.42 -4.10 28.17
C LYS A 72 -0.71 -3.31 26.89
N ALA A 73 -1.17 -2.07 27.02
CA ALA A 73 -1.36 -1.16 25.89
C ALA A 73 -0.04 -0.87 25.18
N ARG A 74 1.05 -0.67 25.94
CA ARG A 74 2.39 -0.51 25.40
C ARG A 74 2.88 -1.76 24.67
N ALA A 75 2.74 -2.95 25.26
CA ALA A 75 3.10 -4.20 24.59
C ALA A 75 2.28 -4.43 23.31
N ALA A 76 0.99 -4.10 23.31
CA ALA A 76 0.15 -4.14 22.12
C ALA A 76 0.58 -3.12 21.05
N ALA A 77 0.99 -1.91 21.47
CA ALA A 77 1.53 -0.88 20.58
C ALA A 77 2.89 -1.29 19.98
N ASP A 78 3.79 -1.86 20.79
CA ASP A 78 5.09 -2.38 20.36
C ASP A 78 4.91 -3.55 19.37
N THR A 79 3.90 -4.40 19.59
CA THR A 79 3.54 -5.48 18.64
C THR A 79 3.01 -4.92 17.33
N ARG A 80 2.23 -3.83 17.36
CA ARG A 80 1.76 -3.15 16.14
C ARG A 80 2.88 -2.43 15.40
N ALA A 81 3.85 -1.85 16.12
CA ALA A 81 5.01 -1.18 15.54
C ALA A 81 6.00 -2.18 14.89
N ALA A 82 6.02 -3.44 15.36
CA ALA A 82 6.82 -4.52 14.78
C ALA A 82 6.16 -5.20 13.57
N LEU A 83 4.87 -4.96 13.32
CA LEU A 83 4.19 -5.43 12.12
C LEU A 83 4.42 -4.42 10.98
N PRO A 84 4.63 -4.87 9.74
CA PRO A 84 4.74 -3.98 8.59
C PRO A 84 3.47 -3.13 8.48
N ASP A 85 3.66 -1.84 8.19
CA ASP A 85 2.59 -0.85 8.19
C ASP A 85 1.41 -1.34 7.31
N PRO A 86 0.22 -1.60 7.88
CA PRO A 86 -0.92 -2.05 7.10
C PRO A 86 -1.32 -1.01 6.05
N ALA A 87 -0.97 0.27 6.23
CA ALA A 87 -1.16 1.29 5.21
C ALA A 87 -0.22 1.11 4.01
N ALA A 88 1.01 0.65 4.23
CA ALA A 88 1.95 0.34 3.16
C ALA A 88 1.54 -0.94 2.42
N SER A 89 1.10 -1.98 3.14
CA SER A 89 0.57 -3.21 2.54
C SER A 89 -0.71 -2.96 1.74
N LEU A 90 -1.64 -2.16 2.27
CA LEU A 90 -2.85 -1.76 1.55
C LEU A 90 -2.54 -0.86 0.36
N ALA A 91 -1.52 0.01 0.45
CA ALA A 91 -1.07 0.81 -0.68
C ALA A 91 -0.52 -0.07 -1.82
N ASP A 92 0.25 -1.13 -1.49
CA ASP A 92 0.76 -2.07 -2.48
C ASP A 92 -0.35 -2.96 -3.08
N ASP A 93 -1.31 -3.41 -2.27
CA ASP A 93 -2.48 -4.19 -2.75
C ASP A 93 -3.41 -3.33 -3.64
N VAL A 94 -3.63 -2.06 -3.28
CA VAL A 94 -4.38 -1.10 -4.10
C VAL A 94 -3.62 -0.75 -5.37
N ARG A 95 -2.28 -0.64 -5.31
CA ARG A 95 -1.43 -0.43 -6.49
C ARG A 95 -1.46 -1.62 -7.45
N ALA A 96 -1.55 -2.84 -6.92
CA ALA A 96 -1.70 -4.07 -7.72
C ALA A 96 -3.11 -4.25 -8.30
N ALA A 97 -4.14 -3.73 -7.62
CA ALA A 97 -5.53 -3.76 -8.09
C ALA A 97 -5.90 -2.61 -9.05
N LEU A 98 -5.10 -1.54 -9.08
CA LEU A 98 -5.25 -0.47 -10.05
C LEU A 98 -4.87 -0.99 -11.44
N PRO A 99 -5.69 -0.73 -12.48
CA PRO A 99 -5.33 -1.04 -13.85
C PRO A 99 -3.97 -0.43 -14.16
N VAL A 100 -3.03 -1.24 -14.64
CA VAL A 100 -1.75 -0.75 -15.17
C VAL A 100 -2.10 0.28 -16.24
N LEU A 101 -1.73 1.54 -15.98
CA LEU A 101 -1.93 2.63 -16.93
C LEU A 101 -1.23 2.23 -18.24
N VAL A 102 -2.01 2.05 -19.30
CA VAL A 102 -1.47 1.87 -20.65
C VAL A 102 -0.84 3.20 -21.01
N SER A 103 0.47 3.29 -20.87
CA SER A 103 1.24 4.43 -21.34
C SER A 103 1.24 4.44 -22.87
N PRO A 104 1.45 5.59 -23.53
CA PRO A 104 1.73 5.62 -24.95
C PRO A 104 2.97 4.79 -25.34
N SER A 105 3.88 4.54 -24.39
CA SER A 105 4.94 3.53 -24.52
C SER A 105 4.42 2.10 -24.56
N ASP A 106 3.29 1.75 -23.95
CA ASP A 106 2.69 0.40 -24.08
C ASP A 106 2.02 0.24 -25.46
N ILE A 107 1.46 1.31 -26.02
CA ILE A 107 0.94 1.33 -27.42
C ILE A 107 2.09 1.23 -28.43
N ALA A 108 3.22 1.89 -28.15
CA ALA A 108 4.36 1.96 -29.06
C ALA A 108 5.38 0.83 -28.88
N CYS A 109 5.51 0.25 -27.68
CA CYS A 109 6.49 -0.75 -27.32
C CYS A 109 5.86 -1.84 -26.45
N HIS A 110 5.61 -3.01 -27.07
CA HIS A 110 5.51 -4.32 -26.41
C HIS A 110 4.62 -4.35 -25.15
N GLY A 111 3.32 -4.06 -25.30
CA GLY A 111 2.35 -4.30 -24.21
C GLY A 111 0.88 -3.95 -24.52
N GLY A 112 0.61 -3.07 -25.49
CA GLY A 112 -0.73 -2.60 -25.84
C GLY A 112 -1.40 -3.29 -27.04
N VAL A 113 -2.68 -2.97 -27.23
CA VAL A 113 -3.63 -3.60 -28.17
C VAL A 113 -3.22 -3.51 -29.66
N ILE A 114 -2.34 -2.59 -30.05
CA ILE A 114 -1.80 -2.47 -31.42
C ILE A 114 -0.32 -2.06 -31.39
N ASP A 115 0.59 -2.96 -31.75
CA ASP A 115 2.03 -2.69 -31.91
C ASP A 115 2.32 -1.86 -33.18
N ALA A 116 2.04 -0.56 -33.13
CA ALA A 116 2.16 0.33 -34.28
C ALA A 116 3.61 0.37 -34.83
N ILE A 117 4.61 0.31 -33.95
CA ILE A 117 6.03 0.28 -34.36
C ILE A 117 6.36 -1.05 -35.04
N GLY A 118 5.88 -2.17 -34.53
CA GLY A 118 6.01 -3.48 -35.16
C GLY A 118 5.41 -3.52 -36.55
N TYR A 119 4.19 -2.98 -36.73
CA TYR A 119 3.55 -2.89 -38.04
C TYR A 119 4.33 -2.00 -39.02
N ILE A 120 4.85 -0.85 -38.57
CA ILE A 120 5.69 0.02 -39.43
C ILE A 120 6.98 -0.70 -39.83
N ARG A 121 7.65 -1.38 -38.89
CA ARG A 121 8.84 -2.20 -39.21
C ARG A 121 8.52 -3.28 -40.23
N HIS A 122 7.36 -3.93 -40.10
CA HIS A 122 6.91 -4.91 -41.07
C HIS A 122 6.67 -4.30 -42.46
N CYS A 123 5.98 -3.16 -42.55
CA CYS A 123 5.76 -2.45 -43.81
C CYS A 123 7.07 -2.02 -44.49
N ILE A 124 8.03 -1.50 -43.71
CA ILE A 124 9.37 -1.16 -44.20
C ILE A 124 10.06 -2.41 -44.77
N HIS A 125 10.02 -3.52 -44.04
CA HIS A 125 10.64 -4.77 -44.50
C HIS A 125 10.02 -5.27 -45.81
N VAL A 126 8.68 -5.24 -45.94
CA VAL A 126 7.99 -5.60 -47.17
C VAL A 126 8.39 -4.68 -48.32
N ALA A 127 8.44 -3.36 -48.10
CA ALA A 127 8.87 -2.39 -49.11
C ALA A 127 10.29 -2.68 -49.60
N LEU A 128 11.22 -2.98 -48.69
CA LEU A 128 12.61 -3.32 -49.03
C LEU A 128 12.69 -4.60 -49.88
N ARG A 129 11.94 -5.64 -49.54
CA ARG A 129 11.89 -6.87 -50.34
C ARG A 129 11.34 -6.64 -51.75
N VAL A 130 10.37 -5.74 -51.89
CA VAL A 130 9.83 -5.36 -53.21
C VAL A 130 10.87 -4.58 -54.02
N ILE A 131 11.66 -3.71 -53.38
CA ILE A 131 12.78 -3.00 -54.01
C ILE A 131 13.83 -3.99 -54.50
N GLU A 132 14.25 -4.95 -53.66
CA GLU A 132 15.19 -6.01 -54.04
C GLU A 132 14.69 -6.82 -55.24
N HIS A 133 13.40 -7.20 -55.25
CA HIS A 133 12.81 -7.93 -56.38
C HIS A 133 12.78 -7.14 -57.70
N ALA A 134 12.66 -5.81 -57.60
CA ALA A 134 12.62 -4.92 -58.75
C ALA A 134 14.02 -4.67 -59.36
N GLN A 135 15.10 -5.03 -58.65
CA GLN A 135 16.48 -4.93 -59.13
C GLN A 135 16.86 -6.14 -60.00
N ALA A 136 17.80 -5.91 -60.91
CA ALA A 136 18.46 -6.93 -61.71
C ALA A 136 19.71 -7.46 -60.98
N PRO A 137 20.20 -8.67 -61.30
CA PRO A 137 21.39 -9.25 -60.67
C PRO A 137 22.67 -8.39 -60.78
N GLY A 138 22.74 -7.48 -61.76
CA GLY A 138 23.85 -6.54 -61.96
C GLY A 138 23.63 -5.14 -61.35
N GLY A 139 22.64 -4.96 -60.47
CA GLY A 139 22.35 -3.68 -59.82
C GLY A 139 21.51 -2.68 -60.63
N GLY A 140 21.17 -3.02 -61.88
CA GLY A 140 20.24 -2.24 -62.69
C GLY A 140 18.78 -2.39 -62.23
N VAL A 141 17.89 -1.48 -62.64
CA VAL A 141 16.46 -1.57 -62.33
C VAL A 141 15.72 -2.34 -63.42
N ARG A 142 15.15 -3.50 -63.08
CA ARG A 142 14.37 -4.33 -64.02
C ARG A 142 12.89 -3.92 -64.06
N MET A 143 12.34 -3.51 -62.92
CA MET A 143 10.93 -3.15 -62.77
C MET A 143 10.75 -1.75 -62.18
N ALA A 144 10.98 -0.72 -63.01
CA ALA A 144 11.01 0.68 -62.55
C ALA A 144 9.72 1.13 -61.85
N LYS A 145 8.54 0.76 -62.38
CA LYS A 145 7.25 1.12 -61.77
C LYS A 145 7.10 0.52 -60.37
N THR A 146 7.46 -0.75 -60.21
CA THR A 146 7.42 -1.46 -58.93
C THR A 146 8.38 -0.84 -57.92
N MET A 147 9.60 -0.53 -58.37
CA MET A 147 10.62 0.11 -57.53
C MET A 147 10.17 1.50 -57.05
N LEU A 148 9.58 2.31 -57.94
CA LEU A 148 9.05 3.64 -57.60
C LEU A 148 7.90 3.53 -56.58
N ALA A 149 6.95 2.61 -56.80
CA ALA A 149 5.84 2.40 -55.87
C ALA A 149 6.31 1.96 -54.48
N ALA A 150 7.28 1.04 -54.43
CA ALA A 150 7.86 0.58 -53.16
C ALA A 150 8.66 1.68 -52.46
N SER A 151 9.40 2.51 -53.20
CA SER A 151 10.14 3.66 -52.66
C SER A 151 9.20 4.72 -52.06
N GLU A 152 8.08 5.00 -52.73
CA GLU A 152 7.06 5.92 -52.23
C GLU A 152 6.35 5.38 -50.98
N HIS A 153 6.06 4.08 -50.94
CA HIS A 153 5.51 3.44 -49.73
C HIS A 153 6.51 3.53 -48.56
N LEU A 154 7.78 3.23 -48.81
CA LEU A 154 8.85 3.36 -47.82
C LEU A 154 8.97 4.78 -47.28
N ARG A 155 8.92 5.80 -48.16
CA ARG A 155 8.91 7.22 -47.75
C ARG A 155 7.78 7.52 -46.77
N ARG A 156 6.56 7.08 -47.07
CA ARG A 156 5.39 7.28 -46.18
C ARG A 156 5.56 6.58 -44.85
N CYS A 157 6.07 5.34 -44.84
CA CYS A 157 6.36 4.63 -43.59
C CYS A 157 7.38 5.38 -42.72
N LEU A 158 8.44 5.93 -43.32
CA LEU A 158 9.44 6.72 -42.60
C LEU A 158 8.87 8.03 -42.05
N GLU A 159 8.02 8.73 -42.82
CA GLU A 159 7.32 9.94 -42.35
C GLU A 159 6.40 9.64 -41.17
N THR A 160 5.63 8.55 -41.24
CA THR A 160 4.79 8.12 -40.11
C THR A 160 5.65 7.76 -38.90
N SER A 161 6.76 7.05 -39.10
CA SER A 161 7.69 6.71 -38.01
C SER A 161 8.28 7.95 -37.34
N ALA A 162 8.64 8.98 -38.12
CA ALA A 162 9.15 10.24 -37.59
C ALA A 162 8.11 10.97 -36.73
N ARG A 163 6.85 11.05 -37.20
CA ARG A 163 5.74 11.67 -36.45
C ARG A 163 5.44 10.93 -35.14
N ILE A 164 5.46 9.60 -35.17
CA ILE A 164 5.30 8.79 -33.95
C ILE A 164 6.43 9.08 -32.97
N SER A 165 7.68 9.11 -33.46
CA SER A 165 8.85 9.38 -32.62
C SER A 165 8.78 10.78 -31.98
N GLU A 166 8.36 11.79 -32.72
CA GLU A 166 8.14 13.15 -32.22
C GLU A 166 7.04 13.17 -31.15
N THR A 167 5.92 12.49 -31.40
CA THR A 167 4.80 12.40 -30.45
C THR A 167 5.22 11.71 -29.15
N MET A 168 5.95 10.60 -29.24
CA MET A 168 6.50 9.90 -28.07
C MET A 168 7.46 10.79 -27.27
N ARG A 169 8.31 11.56 -27.95
CA ARG A 169 9.20 12.52 -27.29
C ARG A 169 8.42 13.59 -26.54
N ASN A 170 7.39 14.18 -27.18
CA ASN A 170 6.55 15.21 -26.56
C ASN A 170 5.83 14.67 -25.32
N ILE A 171 5.35 13.43 -25.37
CA ILE A 171 4.73 12.74 -24.23
C ILE A 171 5.75 12.57 -23.10
N GLY A 172 6.96 12.08 -23.40
CA GLY A 172 8.00 11.92 -22.38
C GLY A 172 8.44 13.24 -21.75
N GLU A 173 8.51 14.33 -22.53
CA GLU A 173 8.79 15.67 -22.01
C GLU A 173 7.66 16.17 -21.09
N LEU A 174 6.40 15.91 -21.44
CA LEU A 174 5.23 16.25 -20.62
C LEU A 174 5.19 15.45 -19.30
N GLU A 175 5.47 14.15 -19.35
CA GLU A 175 5.56 13.30 -18.15
C GLU A 175 6.66 13.77 -17.21
N ALA A 176 7.85 14.09 -17.75
CA ALA A 176 8.95 14.63 -16.97
C ALA A 176 8.60 15.98 -16.34
N PHE A 177 7.87 16.83 -17.05
CA PHE A 177 7.36 18.10 -16.54
C PHE A 177 6.38 17.90 -15.37
N HIS A 178 5.37 17.04 -15.54
CA HIS A 178 4.42 16.71 -14.48
C HIS A 178 5.12 16.13 -13.26
N LYS A 179 6.07 15.20 -13.46
CA LYS A 179 6.84 14.60 -12.38
C LYS A 179 7.57 15.66 -11.55
N ARG A 180 8.27 16.60 -12.18
CA ARG A 180 8.99 17.68 -11.48
C ARG A 180 8.06 18.57 -10.67
N ILE A 181 6.89 18.92 -11.21
CA ILE A 181 5.90 19.72 -10.47
C ILE A 181 5.40 18.98 -9.24
N ILE A 182 5.05 17.71 -9.38
CA ILE A 182 4.54 16.89 -8.28
C ILE A 182 5.62 16.70 -7.21
N GLU A 183 6.88 16.50 -7.60
CA GLU A 183 8.01 16.42 -6.67
C GLU A 183 8.18 17.70 -5.85
N GLU A 184 8.02 18.89 -6.44
CA GLU A 184 8.05 20.15 -5.67
C GLU A 184 6.85 20.30 -4.74
N ILE A 185 5.64 19.95 -5.20
CA ILE A 185 4.43 20.00 -4.34
C ILE A 185 4.58 19.03 -3.16
N ALA A 186 5.16 17.85 -3.39
CA ALA A 186 5.36 16.85 -2.35
C ALA A 186 6.29 17.32 -1.23
N LYS A 187 7.25 18.22 -1.52
CA LYS A 187 8.12 18.80 -0.47
C LYS A 187 7.35 19.68 0.51
N GLU A 188 6.37 20.44 0.02
CA GLU A 188 5.55 21.34 0.84
C GLU A 188 4.35 20.64 1.47
N SER A 189 3.68 19.77 0.70
CA SER A 189 2.47 19.07 1.15
C SER A 189 2.33 17.70 0.46
N PRO A 190 2.87 16.63 1.08
CA PRO A 190 2.71 15.26 0.57
C PRO A 190 1.24 14.85 0.33
N PRO A 191 0.28 15.13 1.24
CA PRO A 191 -1.12 14.74 1.03
C PRO A 191 -1.75 15.42 -0.19
N THR A 192 -1.29 16.62 -0.53
CA THR A 192 -1.79 17.35 -1.71
C THR A 192 -1.24 16.75 -2.99
N ALA A 193 0.06 16.39 -3.03
CA ALA A 193 0.68 15.71 -4.16
C ALA A 193 -0.01 14.39 -4.49
N GLU A 194 -0.30 13.57 -3.48
CA GLU A 194 -1.02 12.29 -3.63
C GLU A 194 -2.42 12.47 -4.24
N ARG A 195 -3.18 13.46 -3.74
CA ARG A 195 -4.52 13.78 -4.27
C ARG A 195 -4.48 14.23 -5.73
N ILE A 196 -3.48 15.01 -6.11
CA ILE A 196 -3.30 15.47 -7.49
C ILE A 196 -2.96 14.28 -8.39
N MET A 197 -2.02 13.43 -7.98
CA MET A 197 -1.67 12.20 -8.72
C MET A 197 -2.88 11.28 -8.93
N ALA A 198 -3.68 11.05 -7.88
CA ALA A 198 -4.90 10.25 -7.99
C ALA A 198 -5.90 10.85 -9.01
N ARG A 199 -6.07 12.18 -9.00
CA ARG A 199 -6.93 12.87 -9.98
C ARG A 199 -6.39 12.81 -11.40
N LEU A 200 -5.08 12.98 -11.59
CA LEU A 200 -4.45 12.82 -12.90
C LEU A 200 -4.62 11.40 -13.44
N SER A 201 -4.52 10.38 -12.58
CA SER A 201 -4.77 9.00 -12.98
C SER A 201 -6.22 8.75 -13.42
N ILE A 202 -7.20 9.34 -12.72
CA ILE A 202 -8.62 9.23 -13.10
C ILE A 202 -8.86 9.92 -14.44
N LEU A 203 -8.33 11.13 -14.62
CA LEU A 203 -8.46 11.89 -15.88
C LEU A 203 -7.81 11.14 -17.06
N ALA A 204 -6.67 10.49 -16.84
CA ALA A 204 -6.03 9.66 -17.85
C ALA A 204 -6.93 8.47 -18.28
N GLN A 205 -7.65 7.86 -17.34
CA GLN A 205 -8.60 6.78 -17.63
C GLN A 205 -9.86 7.29 -18.36
N GLU A 206 -10.38 8.45 -17.98
CA GLU A 206 -11.59 9.05 -18.58
C GLU A 206 -11.38 9.55 -20.02
N HIS A 207 -10.16 9.98 -20.34
CA HIS A 207 -9.84 10.55 -21.65
C HIS A 207 -9.04 9.63 -22.57
N GLY A 208 -8.86 8.37 -22.16
CA GLY A 208 -8.32 7.31 -23.01
C GLY A 208 -6.82 7.45 -23.23
N ALA A 209 -6.07 6.81 -22.35
CA ALA A 209 -4.84 6.12 -22.72
C ALA A 209 -5.18 4.68 -23.13
#